data_AF-A0A7G2IXX7-F1
#
_entry.id   AF-A0A7G2IXX7-F1
#
_cell.length_a   1.000
_cell.length_b   1.000
_cell.length_c   1.000
_cell.angle_alpha   90.00
_cell.angle_beta   90.00
_cell.angle_gamma   90.00
#
_symmetry.space_group_name_H-M   'P 1'
#
loop_
_entity.id
_entity.type
_entity.pdbx_description
1 polymer ?
#
loop_
_entity_poly.entity_id
_entity_poly.type
_entity_poly.pdbx_seq_one_letter_code
_entity_poly.pdbx_strand_id
1 'polypeptide(L)'
;MKQITFTPRNHQLTNINTWTPDSQWLVFDVRPSGASFTGETIERVNIHTGELEVIYRATQGAHVGVVTVHPKSEKYVFIHGPENPDETWHYDFHHRRGVIVTQAGVENLDAMDITAPYTPGALRGGSHVHVFSPNGEFVSFTYNDHVLHERSAALDLRNVGVAAPYGPVKVFAQHPREYSGSHWCVLVSQTTPTPKPGSDEINRAYEEGWVGENRLAFIGDTLSVNGEKVPELFIVDLPLDENDWKQPGDAPLEGTDMTMPAPPSGICQRRLTFYP
;
A
#
# COMPACT_ATOMS: atom_id res chain seq x y z
N MET A 1 -22.42 20.38 18.47
CA MET A 1 -21.25 19.48 18.54
C MET A 1 -21.61 18.37 19.53
N LYS A 2 -21.60 17.10 19.11
CA LYS A 2 -21.93 15.92 19.96
C LYS A 2 -20.66 15.06 20.07
N GLN A 3 -20.20 14.78 21.29
CA GLN A 3 -19.16 13.80 21.53
C GLN A 3 -19.75 12.39 21.40
N ILE A 4 -19.10 11.50 20.66
CA ILE A 4 -19.59 10.13 20.37
C ILE A 4 -18.73 9.02 20.97
N THR A 5 -17.51 9.32 21.42
CA THR A 5 -16.64 8.39 22.15
C THR A 5 -16.17 8.99 23.47
N PHE A 6 -15.98 8.15 24.48
CA PHE A 6 -15.65 8.59 25.86
C PHE A 6 -14.42 7.88 26.44
N THR A 7 -13.93 6.82 25.79
CA THR A 7 -12.75 6.09 26.23
C THR A 7 -11.51 6.97 26.11
N PRO A 8 -10.66 7.08 27.15
CA PRO A 8 -9.48 7.94 27.16
C PRO A 8 -8.34 7.32 26.34
N ARG A 9 -8.52 7.28 25.02
CA ARG A 9 -7.55 6.78 24.05
C ARG A 9 -7.71 7.53 22.72
N ASN A 10 -6.78 7.27 21.82
CA ASN A 10 -6.75 7.92 20.52
C ASN A 10 -7.76 7.29 19.55
N HIS A 11 -8.26 8.11 18.63
CA HIS A 11 -9.21 7.74 17.59
C HIS A 11 -8.70 8.34 16.28
N GLN A 12 -7.71 7.71 15.67
CA GLN A 12 -7.02 8.20 14.50
C GLN A 12 -7.81 7.83 13.24
N LEU A 13 -8.33 8.84 12.54
CA LEU A 13 -8.92 8.67 11.23
C LEU A 13 -7.82 8.72 10.16
N THR A 14 -7.89 7.82 9.18
CA THR A 14 -7.17 7.98 7.92
C THR A 14 -7.73 9.20 7.18
N ASN A 15 -6.92 9.84 6.35
CA ASN A 15 -7.27 11.04 5.60
C ASN A 15 -8.37 10.81 4.53
N ILE A 16 -8.75 9.56 4.25
CA ILE A 16 -9.74 9.19 3.23
C ILE A 16 -10.50 7.91 3.63
N ASN A 17 -11.72 7.76 3.12
CA ASN A 17 -12.54 6.54 3.18
C ASN A 17 -12.67 5.95 4.59
N THR A 18 -13.16 6.72 5.57
CA THR A 18 -13.32 6.29 6.97
C THR A 18 -14.76 6.01 7.39
N TRP A 19 -15.72 6.12 6.48
CA TRP A 19 -17.13 5.86 6.74
C TRP A 19 -17.56 4.52 6.16
N THR A 20 -18.44 3.80 6.87
CA THR A 20 -19.18 2.70 6.26
C THR A 20 -20.13 3.21 5.18
N PRO A 21 -20.44 2.39 4.15
CA PRO A 21 -21.30 2.81 3.04
C PRO A 21 -22.69 3.31 3.45
N ASP A 22 -23.23 2.78 4.55
CA ASP A 22 -24.52 3.19 5.13
C ASP A 22 -24.46 4.52 5.90
N SER A 23 -23.26 5.12 6.00
CA SER A 23 -22.97 6.34 6.76
C SER A 23 -23.33 6.28 8.24
N GLN A 24 -23.44 5.07 8.81
CA GLN A 24 -23.77 4.88 10.22
C GLN A 24 -22.52 4.81 11.13
N TRP A 25 -21.38 4.38 10.58
CA TRP A 25 -20.17 4.12 11.35
C TRP A 25 -18.96 4.90 10.84
N LEU A 26 -18.19 5.43 11.79
CA LEU A 26 -16.85 5.95 11.58
C LEU A 26 -15.82 4.92 12.00
N VAL A 27 -14.83 4.65 11.15
CA VAL A 27 -13.79 3.64 11.35
C VAL A 27 -12.45 4.31 11.60
N PHE A 28 -11.74 3.87 12.64
CA PHE A 28 -10.50 4.48 13.12
C PHE A 28 -9.53 3.43 13.67
N ASP A 29 -8.27 3.83 13.80
CA ASP A 29 -7.26 3.07 14.56
C ASP A 29 -6.89 3.80 15.86
N VAL A 30 -6.21 3.11 16.77
CA VAL A 30 -5.92 3.63 18.14
C VAL A 30 -4.50 4.17 18.31
N ARG A 31 -3.76 4.41 17.22
CA ARG A 31 -2.39 4.94 17.30
C ARG A 31 -2.37 6.33 17.96
N PRO A 32 -1.33 6.67 18.74
CA PRO A 32 -1.23 7.96 19.43
C PRO A 32 -0.96 9.14 18.51
N SER A 33 -0.39 8.89 17.34
CA SER A 33 -0.20 9.89 16.30
C SER A 33 0.00 9.20 14.95
N GLY A 34 -0.12 9.95 13.86
CA GLY A 34 0.18 9.44 12.51
C GLY A 34 1.64 8.98 12.32
N ALA A 35 2.56 9.44 13.16
CA ALA A 35 3.99 9.08 13.11
C ALA A 35 4.35 7.84 13.96
N SER A 36 3.42 7.36 14.80
CA SER A 36 3.60 6.16 15.61
C SER A 36 2.88 4.98 14.96
N PHE A 37 3.44 3.77 15.11
CA PHE A 37 2.79 2.53 14.65
C PHE A 37 2.71 1.48 15.77
N THR A 38 2.01 1.85 16.85
CA THR A 38 1.79 0.99 18.04
C THR A 38 0.31 0.69 18.26
N GLY A 39 -0.53 0.80 17.23
CA GLY A 39 -1.96 0.55 17.33
C GLY A 39 -2.23 -0.95 17.48
N GLU A 40 -3.12 -1.32 18.39
CA GLU A 40 -3.46 -2.74 18.63
C GLU A 40 -4.78 -3.16 17.99
N THR A 41 -5.64 -2.18 17.66
CA THR A 41 -6.98 -2.43 17.17
C THR A 41 -7.36 -1.49 16.03
N ILE A 42 -8.19 -2.04 15.14
CA ILE A 42 -9.01 -1.27 14.22
C ILE A 42 -10.44 -1.36 14.72
N GLU A 43 -11.12 -0.22 14.77
CA GLU A 43 -12.41 -0.09 15.44
C GLU A 43 -13.38 0.79 14.67
N ARG A 44 -14.66 0.71 15.02
CA ARG A 44 -15.70 1.59 14.51
C ARG A 44 -16.62 2.09 15.61
N VAL A 45 -17.15 3.29 15.43
CA VAL A 45 -18.16 3.90 16.30
C VAL A 45 -19.42 4.24 15.51
N ASN A 46 -20.59 3.84 16.00
CA ASN A 46 -21.86 4.24 15.43
C ASN A 46 -22.16 5.69 15.83
N ILE A 47 -22.37 6.57 14.86
CA ILE A 47 -22.51 8.02 15.13
C ILE A 47 -23.83 8.39 15.83
N HIS A 48 -24.85 7.54 15.71
CA HIS A 48 -26.15 7.77 16.30
C HIS A 48 -26.20 7.25 17.74
N THR A 49 -25.79 6.00 17.95
CA THR A 49 -25.89 5.30 19.25
C THR A 49 -24.67 5.48 20.14
N GLY A 50 -23.49 5.76 19.57
CA GLY A 50 -22.22 5.73 20.30
C GLY A 50 -21.68 4.33 20.57
N GLU A 51 -22.28 3.30 19.98
CA GLU A 51 -21.80 1.91 20.04
C GLU A 51 -20.40 1.81 19.45
N LEU A 52 -19.52 1.06 20.12
CA LEU A 52 -18.13 0.86 19.75
C LEU A 52 -17.88 -0.62 19.48
N GLU A 53 -17.26 -0.90 18.34
CA GLU A 53 -16.90 -2.27 17.94
C GLU A 53 -15.44 -2.36 17.53
N VAL A 54 -14.78 -3.43 17.97
CA VAL A 54 -13.43 -3.79 17.51
C VAL A 54 -13.57 -4.70 16.30
N ILE A 55 -13.22 -4.20 15.12
CA ILE A 55 -13.29 -4.98 13.86
C ILE A 55 -12.06 -5.85 13.66
N TYR A 56 -10.93 -5.47 14.26
CA TYR A 56 -9.72 -6.27 14.25
C TYR A 56 -8.86 -5.99 15.49
N ARG A 57 -8.21 -7.04 16.00
CA ARG A 57 -7.19 -6.94 17.05
C ARG A 57 -5.91 -7.63 16.58
N ALA A 58 -4.82 -6.88 16.56
CA ALA A 58 -3.51 -7.42 16.27
C ALA A 58 -3.11 -8.47 17.31
N THR A 59 -2.40 -9.50 16.86
CA THR A 59 -1.92 -10.58 17.73
C THR A 59 -0.43 -10.78 17.54
N GLN A 60 0.19 -11.62 18.38
CA GLN A 60 1.59 -12.03 18.24
C GLN A 60 2.58 -10.85 18.21
N GLY A 61 2.29 -9.79 18.99
CA GLY A 61 3.15 -8.61 19.07
C GLY A 61 3.10 -7.68 17.85
N ALA A 62 2.24 -7.95 16.85
CA ALA A 62 2.04 -7.05 15.73
C ALA A 62 1.27 -5.78 16.13
N HIS A 63 1.37 -4.78 15.27
CA HIS A 63 0.58 -3.56 15.35
C HIS A 63 -0.17 -3.32 14.04
N VAL A 64 -1.24 -2.52 14.12
CA VAL A 64 -2.12 -2.17 13.01
C VAL A 64 -2.47 -0.69 13.01
N GLY A 65 -2.85 -0.19 11.84
CA GLY A 65 -3.40 1.16 11.70
C GLY A 65 -3.65 1.54 10.26
N VAL A 66 -4.04 2.81 10.05
CA VAL A 66 -4.26 3.38 8.72
C VAL A 66 -5.34 2.59 7.95
N VAL A 67 -6.54 2.51 8.54
CA VAL A 67 -7.67 1.80 7.94
C VAL A 67 -8.40 2.64 6.90
N THR A 68 -8.78 2.02 5.79
CA THR A 68 -9.79 2.56 4.87
C THR A 68 -10.93 1.57 4.67
N VAL A 69 -12.10 2.10 4.31
CA VAL A 69 -13.36 1.38 4.16
C VAL A 69 -13.70 1.28 2.68
N HIS A 70 -14.17 0.10 2.27
CA HIS A 70 -14.63 -0.16 0.92
C HIS A 70 -15.89 0.68 0.61
N PRO A 71 -16.02 1.28 -0.59
CA PRO A 71 -17.07 2.26 -0.89
C PRO A 71 -18.49 1.69 -0.93
N LYS A 72 -18.65 0.37 -1.09
CA LYS A 72 -19.95 -0.29 -1.33
C LYS A 72 -20.30 -1.42 -0.36
N SER A 73 -19.38 -1.81 0.52
CA SER A 73 -19.62 -2.93 1.45
C SER A 73 -18.84 -2.74 2.74
N GLU A 74 -19.25 -3.39 3.82
CA GLU A 74 -18.47 -3.47 5.06
C GLU A 74 -17.24 -4.37 4.90
N LYS A 75 -16.25 -3.83 4.20
CA LYS A 75 -14.93 -4.41 3.99
C LYS A 75 -13.91 -3.34 4.35
N TYR A 76 -12.88 -3.73 5.08
CA TYR A 76 -11.87 -2.83 5.61
C TYR A 76 -10.50 -3.30 5.14
N VAL A 77 -9.63 -2.36 4.77
CA VAL A 77 -8.22 -2.65 4.49
C VAL A 77 -7.34 -1.74 5.35
N PHE A 78 -6.28 -2.29 5.91
CA PHE A 78 -5.38 -1.55 6.80
C PHE A 78 -3.97 -2.13 6.77
N ILE A 79 -3.04 -1.35 7.31
CA ILE A 79 -1.65 -1.76 7.46
C ILE A 79 -1.53 -2.69 8.65
N HIS A 80 -0.85 -3.81 8.44
CA HIS A 80 -0.45 -4.74 9.47
C HIS A 80 1.08 -4.81 9.52
N GLY A 81 1.67 -4.60 10.69
CA GLY A 81 3.09 -4.85 10.93
C GLY A 81 3.39 -6.35 10.98
N PRO A 82 4.66 -6.75 11.11
CA PRO A 82 4.98 -8.17 11.16
C PRO A 82 4.51 -8.80 12.48
N GLU A 83 4.02 -10.04 12.40
CA GLU A 83 3.77 -10.88 13.57
C GLU A 83 5.07 -11.49 14.08
N ASN A 84 5.17 -11.71 15.39
CA ASN A 84 6.38 -12.13 16.09
C ASN A 84 7.58 -11.26 15.67
N PRO A 85 7.52 -9.93 15.90
CA PRO A 85 8.64 -9.06 15.55
C PRO A 85 9.89 -9.44 16.36
N ASP A 86 11.05 -9.34 15.72
CA ASP A 86 12.36 -9.56 16.34
C ASP A 86 13.33 -8.43 16.00
N GLU A 87 14.59 -8.56 16.43
CA GLU A 87 15.63 -7.54 16.23
C GLU A 87 15.86 -7.21 14.75
N THR A 88 15.69 -8.19 13.86
CA THR A 88 15.94 -8.09 12.42
C THR A 88 14.67 -7.87 11.60
N TRP A 89 13.51 -8.23 12.15
CA TRP A 89 12.22 -8.16 11.47
C TRP A 89 11.17 -7.53 12.37
N HIS A 90 11.16 -6.20 12.42
CA HIS A 90 10.19 -5.39 13.14
C HIS A 90 9.48 -4.44 12.17
N TYR A 91 8.52 -3.65 12.67
CA TYR A 91 7.81 -2.69 11.84
C TYR A 91 8.78 -1.70 11.17
N ASP A 92 8.81 -1.73 9.84
CA ASP A 92 9.54 -0.80 8.97
C ASP A 92 8.77 -0.66 7.64
N PHE A 93 9.18 0.27 6.77
CA PHE A 93 8.56 0.54 5.48
C PHE A 93 8.53 -0.68 4.56
N HIS A 94 9.49 -1.59 4.66
CA HIS A 94 9.57 -2.80 3.84
C HIS A 94 9.10 -4.09 4.57
N HIS A 95 8.59 -3.99 5.81
CA HIS A 95 8.10 -5.14 6.62
C HIS A 95 6.60 -5.05 7.00
N ARG A 96 5.81 -4.37 6.18
CA ARG A 96 4.39 -4.09 6.42
C ARG A 96 3.53 -4.67 5.31
N ARG A 97 2.32 -5.10 5.62
CA ARG A 97 1.39 -5.71 4.65
C ARG A 97 0.02 -5.08 4.71
N GLY A 98 -0.75 -5.24 3.65
CA GLY A 98 -2.18 -5.02 3.65
C GLY A 98 -2.92 -6.23 4.21
N VAL A 99 -3.91 -5.97 5.06
CA VAL A 99 -4.86 -6.99 5.55
C VAL A 99 -6.26 -6.51 5.24
N ILE A 100 -7.08 -7.41 4.70
CA ILE A 100 -8.51 -7.19 4.48
C ILE A 100 -9.29 -7.90 5.58
N VAL A 101 -10.29 -7.19 6.14
CA VAL A 101 -11.30 -7.75 7.03
C VAL A 101 -12.68 -7.61 6.40
N THR A 102 -13.41 -8.71 6.38
CA THR A 102 -14.82 -8.79 5.98
C THR A 102 -15.61 -9.57 7.03
N GLN A 103 -16.93 -9.63 6.87
CA GLN A 103 -17.77 -10.56 7.65
C GLN A 103 -17.38 -12.03 7.48
N ALA A 104 -16.75 -12.39 6.34
CA ALA A 104 -16.34 -13.77 6.06
C ALA A 104 -15.02 -14.16 6.76
N GLY A 105 -14.22 -13.18 7.17
CA GLY A 105 -12.94 -13.42 7.84
C GLY A 105 -11.88 -12.39 7.51
N VAL A 106 -10.63 -12.77 7.81
CA VAL A 106 -9.43 -11.96 7.64
C VAL A 106 -8.49 -12.63 6.65
N GLU A 107 -7.93 -11.87 5.72
CA GLU A 107 -6.94 -12.35 4.76
C GLU A 107 -5.89 -11.28 4.44
N ASN A 108 -4.71 -11.71 4.00
CA ASN A 108 -3.71 -10.77 3.47
C ASN A 108 -4.18 -10.23 2.12
N LEU A 109 -4.01 -8.93 1.90
CA LEU A 109 -4.23 -8.31 0.59
C LEU A 109 -3.14 -8.78 -0.37
N ASP A 110 -1.90 -8.42 -0.06
CA ASP A 110 -0.69 -8.71 -0.82
C ASP A 110 -0.03 -10.01 -0.37
N ALA A 111 0.66 -10.66 -1.31
CA ALA A 111 1.58 -11.76 -1.03
C ALA A 111 3.00 -11.20 -0.90
N MET A 112 3.86 -11.89 -0.13
CA MET A 112 5.27 -11.54 0.01
C MET A 112 6.16 -12.75 -0.24
N ASP A 113 7.09 -12.59 -1.18
CA ASP A 113 8.09 -13.57 -1.59
C ASP A 113 9.45 -12.88 -1.68
N ILE A 114 10.36 -13.19 -0.76
CA ILE A 114 11.68 -12.54 -0.67
C ILE A 114 12.82 -13.50 -1.05
N THR A 115 12.49 -14.72 -1.47
CA THR A 115 13.44 -15.75 -1.84
C THR A 115 13.36 -16.02 -3.34
N ALA A 116 14.47 -15.83 -4.07
CA ALA A 116 14.51 -16.13 -5.49
C ALA A 116 14.31 -17.66 -5.76
N PRO A 117 13.65 -18.06 -6.87
CA PRO A 117 13.00 -17.21 -7.86
C PRO A 117 11.69 -16.60 -7.32
N TYR A 118 11.54 -15.28 -7.48
CA TYR A 118 10.38 -14.55 -6.98
C TYR A 118 9.10 -14.92 -7.73
N THR A 119 7.96 -14.80 -7.06
CA THR A 119 6.63 -15.10 -7.60
C THR A 119 6.01 -13.86 -8.27
N PRO A 120 5.68 -13.90 -9.58
CA PRO A 120 4.88 -12.86 -10.23
C PRO A 120 3.58 -12.56 -9.48
N GLY A 121 3.28 -11.27 -9.29
CA GLY A 121 2.11 -10.80 -8.54
C GLY A 121 2.28 -10.79 -7.02
N ALA A 122 3.39 -11.33 -6.49
CA ALA A 122 3.79 -11.13 -5.11
C ALA A 122 4.68 -9.88 -5.00
N LEU A 123 4.63 -9.23 -3.84
CA LEU A 123 5.60 -8.22 -3.45
C LEU A 123 6.80 -8.92 -2.81
N ARG A 124 7.89 -8.17 -2.60
CA ARG A 124 9.09 -8.65 -1.90
C ARG A 124 9.58 -7.63 -0.87
N GLY A 125 8.61 -6.95 -0.28
CA GLY A 125 8.78 -5.84 0.64
C GLY A 125 7.42 -5.39 1.14
N GLY A 126 7.33 -4.14 1.62
CA GLY A 126 6.19 -3.67 2.38
C GLY A 126 5.25 -2.72 1.64
N SER A 127 3.95 -2.93 1.80
CA SER A 127 2.87 -2.09 1.26
C SER A 127 2.26 -1.15 2.33
N HIS A 128 1.82 0.05 1.95
CA HIS A 128 1.33 1.06 2.89
C HIS A 128 0.33 2.03 2.30
N VAL A 129 -0.62 2.40 3.17
CA VAL A 129 -1.80 3.19 2.89
C VAL A 129 -2.55 2.52 1.75
N HIS A 130 -3.50 1.67 2.13
CA HIS A 130 -4.27 0.89 1.18
C HIS A 130 -5.58 1.63 0.90
N VAL A 131 -5.81 2.04 -0.34
CA VAL A 131 -7.00 2.82 -0.70
C VAL A 131 -7.79 2.13 -1.81
N PHE A 132 -9.03 1.74 -1.50
CA PHE A 132 -9.95 1.24 -2.51
C PHE A 132 -10.19 2.28 -3.61
N SER A 133 -10.20 1.80 -4.85
CA SER A 133 -10.75 2.50 -6.01
C SER A 133 -12.22 2.87 -5.78
N PRO A 134 -12.76 3.88 -6.50
CA PRO A 134 -14.14 4.32 -6.30
C PRO A 134 -15.18 3.20 -6.54
N ASN A 135 -14.91 2.27 -7.46
CA ASN A 135 -15.75 1.09 -7.67
C ASN A 135 -15.53 -0.02 -6.62
N GLY A 136 -14.41 -0.01 -5.89
CA GLY A 136 -14.03 -0.94 -4.83
C GLY A 136 -13.25 -2.18 -5.29
N GLU A 137 -12.93 -2.31 -6.57
CA GLU A 137 -12.34 -3.53 -7.15
C GLU A 137 -10.82 -3.59 -6.99
N PHE A 138 -10.16 -2.45 -7.09
CA PHE A 138 -8.70 -2.30 -6.95
C PHE A 138 -8.34 -1.60 -5.65
N VAL A 139 -7.12 -1.83 -5.16
CA VAL A 139 -6.55 -1.13 -3.99
C VAL A 139 -5.20 -0.55 -4.37
N SER A 140 -5.02 0.78 -4.24
CA SER A 140 -3.70 1.41 -4.40
C SER A 140 -2.90 1.30 -3.12
N PHE A 141 -1.58 1.34 -3.25
CA PHE A 141 -0.67 1.45 -2.12
C PHE A 141 0.66 2.06 -2.52
N THR A 142 1.39 2.59 -1.52
CA THR A 142 2.83 2.82 -1.64
C THR A 142 3.63 1.58 -1.23
N TYR A 143 4.81 1.42 -1.80
CA TYR A 143 5.65 0.22 -1.67
C TYR A 143 7.11 0.56 -1.39
N ASN A 144 7.78 -0.26 -0.58
CA ASN A 144 9.21 -0.24 -0.30
C ASN A 144 9.76 -1.67 -0.36
N ASP A 145 10.99 -1.87 -0.83
CA ASP A 145 11.51 -3.18 -1.25
C ASP A 145 12.52 -3.75 -0.26
N HIS A 146 12.22 -4.88 0.36
CA HIS A 146 13.10 -5.49 1.36
C HIS A 146 14.36 -6.08 0.72
N VAL A 147 14.21 -6.76 -0.42
CA VAL A 147 15.33 -7.42 -1.13
C VAL A 147 16.42 -6.41 -1.50
N LEU A 148 16.04 -5.25 -2.04
CA LEU A 148 16.98 -4.20 -2.38
C LEU A 148 17.46 -3.42 -1.16
N HIS A 149 16.62 -3.25 -0.13
CA HIS A 149 17.03 -2.66 1.14
C HIS A 149 18.22 -3.40 1.76
N GLU A 150 18.14 -4.74 1.84
CA GLU A 150 19.20 -5.62 2.36
C GLU A 150 20.52 -5.44 1.62
N ARG A 151 20.47 -5.04 0.35
CA ARG A 151 21.66 -4.75 -0.46
C ARG A 151 22.19 -3.34 -0.20
N SER A 152 21.30 -2.37 -0.10
CA SER A 152 21.63 -0.99 0.23
C SER A 152 20.38 -0.18 0.56
N ALA A 153 20.41 0.56 1.68
CA ALA A 153 19.36 1.52 2.02
C ALA A 153 19.09 2.56 0.91
N ALA A 154 20.07 2.85 0.03
CA ALA A 154 19.89 3.76 -1.09
C ALA A 154 19.02 3.19 -2.23
N LEU A 155 18.76 1.87 -2.23
CA LEU A 155 17.93 1.17 -3.21
C LEU A 155 16.50 0.94 -2.72
N ASP A 156 16.21 1.19 -1.44
CA ASP A 156 14.85 1.11 -0.86
C ASP A 156 14.02 2.35 -1.24
N LEU A 157 13.73 2.45 -2.54
CA LEU A 157 13.00 3.58 -3.12
C LEU A 157 11.49 3.33 -3.07
N ARG A 158 10.75 4.34 -2.61
CA ARG A 158 9.31 4.24 -2.52
C ARG A 158 8.65 4.31 -3.90
N ASN A 159 7.81 3.33 -4.19
CA ASN A 159 7.00 3.26 -5.41
C ASN A 159 5.49 3.27 -5.09
N VAL A 160 4.68 3.37 -6.13
CA VAL A 160 3.23 3.17 -6.09
C VAL A 160 2.89 1.85 -6.78
N GLY A 161 1.97 1.09 -6.19
CA GLY A 161 1.46 -0.16 -6.72
C GLY A 161 -0.04 -0.28 -6.58
N VAL A 162 -0.57 -1.34 -7.21
CA VAL A 162 -2.00 -1.68 -7.19
C VAL A 162 -2.16 -3.16 -6.92
N ALA A 163 -3.08 -3.49 -6.02
CA ALA A 163 -3.60 -4.83 -5.80
C ALA A 163 -4.86 -4.99 -6.67
N ALA A 164 -4.77 -5.87 -7.67
CA ALA A 164 -5.84 -6.19 -8.60
C ALA A 164 -6.56 -7.49 -8.18
N PRO A 165 -7.87 -7.62 -8.47
CA PRO A 165 -8.68 -8.75 -8.03
C PRO A 165 -8.46 -10.05 -8.84
N TYR A 166 -7.23 -10.25 -9.34
CA TYR A 166 -6.85 -11.38 -10.22
C TYR A 166 -5.95 -12.41 -9.51
N GLY A 167 -6.01 -12.44 -8.18
CA GLY A 167 -5.38 -13.44 -7.33
C GLY A 167 -6.26 -14.70 -7.17
N PRO A 168 -5.98 -15.54 -6.16
CA PRO A 168 -4.93 -15.38 -5.15
C PRO A 168 -3.53 -15.63 -5.72
N VAL A 169 -2.52 -14.99 -5.11
CA VAL A 169 -1.10 -15.28 -5.37
C VAL A 169 -0.59 -16.21 -4.29
N LYS A 170 -0.19 -17.42 -4.69
CA LYS A 170 0.33 -18.45 -3.80
C LYS A 170 1.85 -18.43 -3.81
N VAL A 171 2.43 -18.12 -2.66
CA VAL A 171 3.88 -18.18 -2.42
C VAL A 171 4.20 -19.50 -1.75
N PHE A 172 5.13 -20.26 -2.33
CA PHE A 172 5.69 -21.46 -1.71
C PHE A 172 6.78 -21.02 -0.73
N ALA A 173 6.39 -20.72 0.51
CA ALA A 173 7.27 -20.11 1.50
C ALA A 173 8.56 -20.93 1.71
N GLN A 174 9.69 -20.30 1.44
CA GLN A 174 11.05 -20.76 1.71
C GLN A 174 11.66 -20.01 2.89
N HIS A 175 11.13 -18.82 3.20
CA HIS A 175 11.49 -18.01 4.35
C HIS A 175 10.30 -17.88 5.32
N PRO A 176 10.50 -17.91 6.65
CA PRO A 176 9.39 -17.86 7.63
C PRO A 176 8.58 -16.56 7.61
N ARG A 177 9.09 -15.52 6.95
CA ARG A 177 8.40 -14.23 6.80
C ARG A 177 7.52 -14.15 5.56
N GLU A 178 7.63 -15.10 4.64
CA GLU A 178 6.84 -15.12 3.39
C GLU A 178 5.40 -15.57 3.62
N TYR A 179 4.49 -15.05 2.80
CA TYR A 179 3.08 -15.35 2.89
C TYR A 179 2.37 -15.19 1.55
N SER A 180 1.28 -15.94 1.38
CA SER A 180 0.36 -15.76 0.25
C SER A 180 -0.60 -14.60 0.49
N GLY A 181 -1.18 -14.10 -0.59
CA GLY A 181 -2.10 -12.96 -0.62
C GLY A 181 -3.31 -13.22 -1.51
N SER A 182 -4.39 -12.50 -1.25
CA SER A 182 -5.66 -12.61 -1.98
C SER A 182 -5.63 -11.92 -3.34
N HIS A 183 -4.77 -10.92 -3.53
CA HIS A 183 -4.72 -10.10 -4.73
C HIS A 183 -3.43 -10.29 -5.54
N TRP A 184 -3.51 -9.96 -6.82
CA TRP A 184 -2.34 -9.83 -7.70
C TRP A 184 -1.79 -8.41 -7.59
N CYS A 185 -0.59 -8.26 -7.03
CA CYS A 185 0.01 -6.95 -6.78
C CYS A 185 1.12 -6.64 -7.78
N VAL A 186 1.08 -5.44 -8.36
CA VAL A 186 2.12 -4.93 -9.26
C VAL A 186 2.47 -3.50 -8.90
N LEU A 187 3.70 -3.08 -9.21
CA LEU A 187 4.05 -1.66 -9.20
C LEU A 187 3.54 -1.00 -10.48
N VAL A 188 3.17 0.27 -10.38
CA VAL A 188 2.70 1.07 -11.51
C VAL A 188 3.56 2.32 -11.74
N SER A 189 4.50 2.59 -10.82
CA SER A 189 5.55 3.58 -10.99
C SER A 189 6.92 2.90 -11.14
N GLN A 190 7.89 3.66 -11.63
CA GLN A 190 9.30 3.32 -11.63
C GLN A 190 10.11 4.44 -11.00
N THR A 191 11.09 4.06 -10.19
CA THR A 191 12.03 4.98 -9.56
C THR A 191 13.48 4.59 -9.84
N THR A 192 14.37 5.57 -9.85
CA THR A 192 15.82 5.38 -9.92
C THR A 192 16.51 6.12 -8.77
N PRO A 193 17.59 5.59 -8.18
CA PRO A 193 18.30 6.27 -7.10
C PRO A 193 19.01 7.54 -7.59
N THR A 194 19.27 7.63 -8.90
CA THR A 194 20.02 8.73 -9.53
C THR A 194 19.22 9.32 -10.70
N PRO A 195 18.09 10.00 -10.43
CA PRO A 195 17.28 10.61 -11.48
C PRO A 195 18.09 11.64 -12.23
N LYS A 196 18.00 11.64 -13.56
CA LYS A 196 18.70 12.60 -14.40
C LYS A 196 18.10 14.01 -14.24
N PRO A 197 18.91 15.05 -13.96
CA PRO A 197 18.47 16.45 -13.94
C PRO A 197 17.69 16.85 -15.21
N GLY A 198 16.52 17.46 -15.03
CA GLY A 198 15.65 17.90 -16.11
C GLY A 198 14.88 16.80 -16.85
N SER A 199 14.91 15.56 -16.37
CA SER A 199 14.12 14.45 -16.92
C SER A 199 12.83 14.21 -16.14
N ASP A 200 12.05 13.21 -16.58
CA ASP A 200 10.86 12.71 -15.88
C ASP A 200 11.19 11.55 -14.93
N GLU A 201 12.47 11.22 -14.76
CA GLU A 201 12.90 10.21 -13.79
C GLU A 201 12.66 10.72 -12.37
N ILE A 202 12.19 9.83 -11.51
CA ILE A 202 11.91 10.13 -10.11
C ILE A 202 12.69 9.19 -9.19
N ASN A 203 13.06 9.66 -8.00
CA ASN A 203 13.65 8.80 -6.95
C ASN A 203 12.67 8.40 -5.86
N ARG A 204 11.42 8.85 -5.95
CA ARG A 204 10.36 8.53 -5.00
C ARG A 204 9.00 8.76 -5.64
N ALA A 205 8.04 7.86 -5.43
CA ALA A 205 6.62 8.03 -5.74
C ALA A 205 5.78 7.87 -4.45
N TYR A 206 4.84 8.78 -4.18
CA TYR A 206 4.08 8.84 -2.93
C TYR A 206 2.81 9.70 -3.03
N GLU A 207 1.94 9.65 -2.01
CA GLU A 207 0.63 10.34 -1.98
C GLU A 207 -0.22 10.05 -3.21
N GLU A 208 -0.46 8.77 -3.51
CA GLU A 208 -1.27 8.38 -4.64
C GLU A 208 -2.78 8.56 -4.39
N GLY A 209 -3.52 8.84 -5.46
CA GLY A 209 -4.96 9.00 -5.42
C GLY A 209 -5.62 8.59 -6.73
N TRP A 210 -6.79 7.98 -6.62
CA TRP A 210 -7.60 7.53 -7.75
C TRP A 210 -8.15 8.70 -8.57
N VAL A 211 -8.00 8.62 -9.90
CA VAL A 211 -8.56 9.57 -10.87
C VAL A 211 -9.56 8.84 -11.77
N GLY A 212 -10.80 8.76 -11.29
CA GLY A 212 -11.79 7.83 -11.86
C GLY A 212 -11.48 6.40 -11.45
N GLU A 213 -11.85 5.44 -12.29
CA GLU A 213 -11.76 4.00 -11.96
C GLU A 213 -10.45 3.34 -12.41
N ASN A 214 -9.73 3.96 -13.35
CA ASN A 214 -8.65 3.28 -14.10
C ASN A 214 -7.35 4.08 -14.15
N ARG A 215 -7.16 5.06 -13.27
CA ARG A 215 -5.95 5.89 -13.22
C ARG A 215 -5.57 6.22 -11.80
N LEU A 216 -4.27 6.38 -11.58
CA LEU A 216 -3.71 6.94 -10.35
C LEU A 216 -2.90 8.18 -10.66
N ALA A 217 -3.11 9.23 -9.89
CA ALA A 217 -2.17 10.35 -9.80
C ALA A 217 -1.33 10.19 -8.54
N PHE A 218 -0.08 10.64 -8.56
CA PHE A 218 0.83 10.60 -7.41
C PHE A 218 1.89 11.69 -7.50
N ILE A 219 2.59 11.94 -6.40
CA ILE A 219 3.74 12.86 -6.35
C ILE A 219 5.01 12.06 -6.63
N GLY A 220 5.83 12.57 -7.55
CA GLY A 220 7.15 12.06 -7.90
C GLY A 220 8.26 13.08 -7.61
N ASP A 221 9.32 12.68 -6.90
CA ASP A 221 10.49 13.54 -6.66
C ASP A 221 11.43 13.51 -7.88
N THR A 222 11.41 14.56 -8.69
CA THR A 222 12.32 14.78 -9.83
C THR A 222 13.56 15.60 -9.43
N LEU A 223 14.50 15.79 -10.35
CA LEU A 223 15.56 16.80 -10.22
C LEU A 223 15.39 17.91 -11.26
N SER A 224 15.48 19.16 -10.83
CA SER A 224 15.56 20.32 -11.72
C SER A 224 16.85 20.28 -12.57
N VAL A 225 16.94 21.13 -13.59
CA VAL A 225 18.17 21.27 -14.41
C VAL A 225 19.39 21.67 -13.58
N ASN A 226 19.18 22.31 -12.42
CA ASN A 226 20.23 22.69 -11.47
C ASN A 226 20.52 21.60 -10.44
N GLY A 227 19.85 20.45 -10.50
CA GLY A 227 20.03 19.32 -9.58
C GLY A 227 19.27 19.45 -8.26
N GLU A 228 18.31 20.37 -8.15
CA GLU A 228 17.48 20.53 -6.96
C GLU A 228 16.32 19.53 -6.99
N LYS A 229 15.96 18.96 -5.85
CA LYS A 229 14.80 18.06 -5.75
C LYS A 229 13.51 18.86 -5.91
N VAL A 230 12.65 18.43 -6.84
CA VAL A 230 11.35 19.06 -7.12
C VAL A 230 10.25 18.00 -7.11
N PRO A 231 9.27 18.08 -6.18
CA PRO A 231 8.10 17.22 -6.20
C PRO A 231 7.13 17.65 -7.30
N GLU A 232 6.68 16.71 -8.12
CA GLU A 232 5.82 16.94 -9.27
C GLU A 232 4.68 15.95 -9.33
N LEU A 233 3.57 16.32 -9.96
CA LEU A 233 2.45 15.41 -10.17
C LEU A 233 2.71 14.51 -11.38
N PHE A 234 2.42 13.23 -11.20
CA PHE A 234 2.43 12.21 -12.25
C PHE A 234 1.07 11.53 -12.33
N ILE A 235 0.76 10.93 -13.47
CA ILE A 235 -0.41 10.09 -13.69
C ILE A 235 -0.03 8.80 -14.42
N VAL A 236 -0.70 7.70 -14.08
CA VAL A 236 -0.60 6.42 -14.77
C VAL A 236 -2.00 5.95 -15.18
N ASP A 237 -2.08 5.38 -16.38
CA ASP A 237 -3.24 4.67 -16.89
C ASP A 237 -3.11 3.18 -16.55
N LEU A 238 -4.15 2.58 -15.96
CA LEU A 238 -4.14 1.18 -15.54
C LEU A 238 -4.78 0.28 -16.61
N PRO A 239 -4.34 -1.00 -16.71
CA PRO A 239 -4.91 -1.91 -17.68
C PRO A 239 -6.38 -2.24 -17.39
N LEU A 240 -7.14 -2.47 -18.47
CA LEU A 240 -8.55 -2.83 -18.38
C LEU A 240 -8.77 -4.34 -18.28
N ASP A 241 -7.92 -5.14 -18.92
CA ASP A 241 -8.04 -6.59 -19.02
C ASP A 241 -7.02 -7.31 -18.13
N GLU A 242 -7.43 -8.42 -17.49
CA GLU A 242 -6.57 -9.22 -16.59
C GLU A 242 -5.23 -9.62 -17.22
N ASN A 243 -5.22 -9.98 -18.51
CA ASN A 243 -4.00 -10.44 -19.17
C ASN A 243 -2.92 -9.34 -19.19
N ASP A 244 -3.32 -8.09 -19.36
CA ASP A 244 -2.40 -6.96 -19.41
C ASP A 244 -1.79 -6.69 -18.02
N TRP A 245 -2.53 -6.94 -16.94
CA TRP A 245 -2.00 -6.88 -15.55
C TRP A 245 -0.91 -7.92 -15.28
N LYS A 246 -0.92 -9.03 -16.03
CA LYS A 246 -0.02 -10.18 -15.86
C LYS A 246 1.09 -10.23 -16.91
N GLN A 247 1.11 -9.29 -17.85
CA GLN A 247 2.13 -9.22 -18.90
C GLN A 247 3.31 -8.35 -18.44
N PRO A 248 4.53 -8.90 -18.31
CA PRO A 248 5.72 -8.11 -18.01
C PRO A 248 5.96 -7.02 -19.07
N GLY A 249 6.41 -5.85 -18.61
CA GLY A 249 6.89 -4.76 -19.47
C GLY A 249 8.36 -4.96 -19.85
N ASP A 250 9.16 -3.90 -19.68
CA ASP A 250 10.59 -3.91 -20.00
C ASP A 250 11.44 -4.76 -19.03
N ALA A 251 10.85 -5.19 -17.91
CA ALA A 251 11.48 -6.02 -16.88
C ALA A 251 10.44 -6.90 -16.16
N PRO A 252 10.86 -7.92 -15.39
CA PRO A 252 9.95 -8.83 -14.68
C PRO A 252 9.03 -8.10 -13.68
N LEU A 253 7.79 -8.58 -13.56
CA LEU A 253 6.78 -8.00 -12.65
C LEU A 253 7.15 -8.17 -11.18
N GLU A 254 7.85 -9.26 -10.87
CA GLU A 254 8.41 -9.64 -9.58
C GLU A 254 9.81 -9.04 -9.33
N GLY A 255 10.38 -8.40 -10.35
CA GLY A 255 11.74 -7.86 -10.37
C GLY A 255 12.83 -8.93 -10.30
N THR A 256 14.05 -8.53 -9.95
CA THR A 256 15.20 -9.43 -9.75
C THR A 256 15.93 -9.11 -8.46
N ASP A 257 16.97 -9.89 -8.11
CA ASP A 257 17.90 -9.58 -7.01
C ASP A 257 18.55 -8.19 -7.18
N MET A 258 18.55 -7.68 -8.42
CA MET A 258 19.26 -6.47 -8.83
C MET A 258 18.37 -5.27 -9.09
N THR A 259 17.09 -5.48 -9.41
CA THR A 259 16.17 -4.45 -9.91
C THR A 259 14.81 -4.58 -9.26
N MET A 260 14.13 -3.45 -9.02
CA MET A 260 12.76 -3.36 -8.49
C MET A 260 11.76 -4.19 -9.32
N PRO A 261 10.62 -4.59 -8.73
CA PRO A 261 9.46 -5.03 -9.50
C PRO A 261 9.12 -3.98 -10.56
N ALA A 262 8.88 -4.40 -11.80
CA ALA A 262 8.58 -3.47 -12.90
C ALA A 262 7.09 -3.41 -13.20
N PRO A 263 6.59 -2.27 -13.74
CA PRO A 263 5.21 -2.20 -14.18
C PRO A 263 4.87 -3.17 -15.31
N PRO A 264 3.60 -3.62 -15.37
CA PRO A 264 3.07 -4.30 -16.54
C PRO A 264 3.28 -3.54 -17.84
N SER A 265 3.28 -4.29 -18.94
CA SER A 265 3.44 -3.74 -20.28
C SER A 265 2.42 -2.64 -20.56
N GLY A 266 2.88 -1.54 -21.16
CA GLY A 266 2.02 -0.40 -21.50
C GLY A 266 1.71 0.57 -20.36
N ILE A 267 2.00 0.23 -19.09
CA ILE A 267 1.90 1.18 -17.98
C ILE A 267 3.11 2.11 -18.00
N CYS A 268 2.85 3.41 -18.13
CA CYS A 268 3.88 4.44 -18.14
C CYS A 268 3.43 5.63 -17.29
N GLN A 269 4.29 6.06 -16.37
CA GLN A 269 4.08 7.28 -15.59
C GLN A 269 4.35 8.53 -16.43
N ARG A 270 3.40 9.47 -16.42
CA ARG A 270 3.48 10.71 -17.19
C ARG A 270 3.43 11.91 -16.25
N ARG A 271 4.42 12.79 -16.36
CA ARG A 271 4.48 14.04 -15.58
C ARG A 271 3.39 15.02 -16.04
N LEU A 272 2.71 15.65 -15.08
CA LEU A 272 1.61 16.59 -15.29
C LEU A 272 1.98 18.04 -14.95
N THR A 273 2.95 18.25 -14.05
CA THR A 273 3.40 19.58 -13.62
C THR A 273 4.89 19.74 -13.89
N PHE A 274 5.29 20.97 -14.23
CA PHE A 274 6.66 21.31 -14.62
C PHE A 274 7.04 22.61 -13.91
N TYR A 275 7.69 22.48 -12.76
CA TYR A 275 8.33 23.58 -12.08
C TYR A 275 9.46 24.13 -12.97
N PRO A 276 9.48 25.45 -13.22
CA PRO A 276 10.46 26.09 -14.09
C PRO A 276 11.88 26.12 -13.52
#